data_AF-A0A9D5T745-F1
#
_entry.id   AF-A0A9D5T745-F1
#
_cell.length_a   1.000
_cell.length_b   1.000
_cell.length_c   1.000
_cell.angle_alpha   90.00
_cell.angle_beta   90.00
_cell.angle_gamma   90.00
#
_symmetry.space_group_name_H-M   'P 1'
#
loop_
_entity.id
_entity.type
_entity.pdbx_description
1 polymer ?
#
loop_
_entity_poly.entity_id
_entity_poly.type
_entity_poly.pdbx_seq_one_letter_code
_entity_poly.pdbx_strand_id
1 'polypeptide(L)'
;MEPGSVLVDISNDDPGAIESSHETHHDDPRYVVNGVVHYCVSNIPGAVAHSTTVALASETLPMLLNILNNGLKEACVRDGFIRRSLTAYKGYLTHEETSGIQNKPWVKPEDILGIADRKLDFAPPATTTKSENFYEKVEL
;
A
#
# COMPACT_ATOMS: atom_id res chain seq x y z
N MET A 1 28.27 10.96 -11.89
CA MET A 1 28.71 9.60 -12.29
C MET A 1 29.38 9.70 -13.65
N GLU A 2 30.20 8.71 -14.02
CA GLU A 2 30.84 8.69 -15.35
C GLU A 2 29.81 8.50 -16.47
N PRO A 3 29.98 9.13 -17.63
CA PRO A 3 29.13 8.90 -18.80
C PRO A 3 29.07 7.41 -19.18
N GLY A 4 27.87 6.91 -19.48
CA GLY A 4 27.59 5.49 -19.75
C GLY A 4 27.21 4.67 -18.52
N SER A 5 27.29 5.24 -17.31
CA SER A 5 26.76 4.60 -16.11
C SER A 5 25.24 4.39 -16.20
N VAL A 6 24.72 3.45 -15.40
CA VAL A 6 23.29 3.15 -15.31
C VAL A 6 22.80 3.32 -13.87
N LEU A 7 21.67 4.00 -13.71
CA LEU A 7 20.89 4.07 -12.49
C LEU A 7 19.59 3.30 -12.68
N VAL A 8 19.26 2.45 -11.71
CA VAL A 8 18.02 1.68 -11.66
C VAL A 8 17.27 2.13 -10.41
N ASP A 9 16.22 2.93 -10.58
CA ASP A 9 15.40 3.38 -9.47
C ASP A 9 14.16 2.48 -9.34
N ILE A 10 14.21 1.57 -8.37
CA ILE A 10 13.09 0.67 -8.04
C ILE A 10 12.05 1.39 -7.17
N SER A 11 12.46 2.46 -6.48
CA SER A 11 11.62 3.25 -5.59
C SER A 11 11.13 4.51 -6.29
N ASN A 12 10.75 4.38 -7.56
CA ASN A 12 10.32 5.47 -8.44
C ASN A 12 8.87 5.95 -8.17
N ASP A 13 8.28 5.58 -7.04
CA ASP A 13 7.01 6.11 -6.58
C ASP A 13 7.15 7.62 -6.30
N ASP A 14 6.26 8.45 -6.85
CA ASP A 14 6.33 9.93 -6.83
C ASP A 14 6.77 10.48 -5.46
N PRO A 15 7.95 11.15 -5.35
CA PRO A 15 8.80 11.72 -6.42
C PRO A 15 10.00 10.86 -6.88
N GLY A 16 10.17 9.63 -6.40
CA GLY A 16 11.34 8.79 -6.66
C GLY A 16 12.46 8.94 -5.62
N ALA A 17 13.46 8.03 -5.63
CA ALA A 17 14.59 8.07 -4.69
C ALA A 17 15.79 8.89 -5.20
N ILE A 18 15.81 9.22 -6.49
CA ILE A 18 16.89 9.94 -7.16
C ILE A 18 16.33 11.26 -7.68
N GLU A 19 16.99 12.39 -7.42
CA GLU A 19 16.48 13.71 -7.82
C GLU A 19 16.14 13.83 -9.32
N SER A 20 16.92 13.16 -10.18
CA SER A 20 16.69 13.14 -11.63
C SER A 20 15.76 12.04 -12.11
N SER A 21 15.18 11.22 -11.20
CA SER A 21 14.27 10.16 -11.61
C SER A 21 12.86 10.66 -11.91
N HIS A 22 12.27 10.13 -12.98
CA HIS A 22 10.83 10.16 -13.24
C HIS A 22 10.39 8.81 -13.78
N GLU A 23 9.10 8.50 -13.60
CA GLU A 23 8.50 7.24 -14.01
C GLU A 23 8.62 7.02 -15.53
N THR A 24 8.99 5.79 -15.90
CA THR A 24 8.97 5.27 -17.28
C THR A 24 8.12 4.00 -17.33
N HIS A 25 7.88 3.51 -18.54
CA HIS A 25 7.05 2.32 -18.77
C HIS A 25 7.83 1.27 -19.58
N HIS A 26 7.29 0.05 -19.68
CA HIS A 26 7.99 -1.05 -20.34
C HIS A 26 8.25 -0.83 -21.84
N ASP A 27 7.45 0.01 -22.50
CA ASP A 27 7.57 0.36 -23.91
C ASP A 27 8.67 1.41 -24.20
N ASP A 28 8.90 2.34 -23.26
CA ASP A 28 10.02 3.28 -23.28
C ASP A 28 10.74 3.31 -21.91
N PRO A 29 11.61 2.32 -21.62
CA PRO A 29 12.03 2.02 -20.26
C PRO A 29 13.23 2.82 -19.75
N ARG A 30 13.76 3.75 -20.57
CA ARG A 30 14.98 4.47 -20.20
C ARG A 30 15.08 5.85 -20.83
N TYR A 31 15.83 6.71 -20.15
CA TYR A 31 16.28 8.00 -20.68
C TYR A 31 17.71 8.28 -20.20
N VAL A 32 18.31 9.38 -20.65
CA VAL A 32 19.68 9.77 -20.29
C VAL A 32 19.70 11.17 -19.71
N VAL A 33 20.28 11.31 -18.52
CA VAL A 33 20.52 12.61 -17.87
C VAL A 33 22.00 12.73 -17.56
N ASN A 34 22.65 13.81 -17.99
CA ASN A 34 24.08 14.06 -17.76
C ASN A 34 24.99 12.88 -18.18
N GLY A 35 24.64 12.18 -19.26
CA GLY A 35 25.36 11.01 -19.75
C GLY A 35 25.10 9.71 -18.99
N VAL A 36 24.19 9.70 -18.01
CA VAL A 36 23.83 8.52 -17.20
C VAL A 36 22.47 7.99 -17.65
N VAL A 37 22.41 6.69 -17.97
CA VAL A 37 21.16 6.01 -18.33
C VAL A 37 20.33 5.80 -17.06
N HIS A 38 19.07 6.22 -17.08
CA HIS A 38 18.12 5.97 -16.01
C HIS A 38 17.13 4.90 -16.47
N TYR A 39 16.91 3.91 -15.63
CA TYR A 39 15.83 2.92 -15.75
C TYR A 39 14.93 3.09 -14.53
N CYS A 40 13.72 3.58 -14.76
CA CYS A 40 12.77 3.94 -13.72
C CYS A 40 11.39 3.39 -14.09
N VAL A 41 11.32 2.13 -14.51
CA VAL A 41 10.09 1.52 -14.99
C VAL A 41 9.16 1.23 -13.81
N SER A 42 7.91 1.66 -13.86
CA SER A 42 6.92 1.24 -12.87
C SER A 42 6.42 -0.18 -13.12
N ASN A 43 5.90 -0.83 -12.08
CA ASN A 43 5.37 -2.19 -12.18
C ASN A 43 6.33 -3.18 -12.87
N ILE A 44 7.62 -3.15 -12.47
CA ILE A 44 8.66 -4.08 -12.94
C ILE A 44 8.23 -5.55 -12.82
N PRO A 45 7.56 -6.01 -11.73
CA PRO A 45 7.11 -7.39 -11.61
C PRO A 45 6.20 -7.86 -12.76
N GLY A 46 5.54 -6.93 -13.46
CA GLY A 46 4.72 -7.22 -14.64
C GLY A 46 5.50 -7.86 -15.81
N ALA A 47 6.81 -7.59 -15.93
CA ALA A 47 7.65 -8.19 -16.97
C ALA A 47 7.87 -9.71 -16.80
N VAL A 48 7.67 -10.23 -15.59
CA VAL A 48 7.83 -11.65 -15.25
C VAL A 48 6.55 -12.22 -14.63
N ALA A 49 5.42 -11.97 -15.31
CA ALA A 49 4.07 -12.21 -14.82
C ALA A 49 3.85 -13.61 -14.21
N HIS A 50 4.39 -14.68 -14.78
CA HIS A 50 4.23 -16.03 -14.24
C HIS A 50 4.85 -16.15 -12.83
N SER A 51 6.12 -15.78 -12.68
CA SER A 51 6.83 -15.84 -11.40
C SER A 51 6.22 -14.89 -10.37
N THR A 52 5.89 -13.65 -10.78
CA THR A 52 5.24 -12.66 -9.92
C THR A 52 3.88 -13.14 -9.43
N THR A 53 3.07 -13.76 -10.30
CA THR A 53 1.75 -14.28 -9.92
C THR A 53 1.87 -15.38 -8.87
N VAL A 54 2.80 -16.32 -9.06
CA VAL A 54 3.04 -17.41 -8.10
C VAL A 54 3.48 -16.85 -6.75
N ALA A 55 4.43 -15.91 -6.74
CA ALA A 55 4.93 -15.30 -5.51
C ALA A 55 3.87 -14.45 -4.80
N LEU A 56 3.12 -13.62 -5.53
CA LEU A 56 2.05 -12.82 -4.94
C LEU A 56 0.93 -13.70 -4.38
N ALA A 57 0.56 -14.77 -5.09
CA ALA A 57 -0.45 -15.72 -4.63
C ALA A 57 0.01 -16.45 -3.36
N SER A 58 1.27 -16.87 -3.24
CA SER A 58 1.75 -17.57 -2.04
C SER A 58 1.66 -16.70 -0.79
N GLU A 59 1.95 -15.41 -0.92
CA GLU A 59 1.88 -14.45 0.21
C GLU A 59 0.44 -14.05 0.56
N THR A 60 -0.43 -13.88 -0.44
CA THR A 60 -1.80 -13.38 -0.21
C THR A 60 -2.82 -14.47 0.11
N LEU A 61 -2.58 -15.72 -0.30
CA LEU A 61 -3.53 -16.82 -0.10
C LEU A 61 -3.90 -17.07 1.37
N PRO A 62 -2.97 -17.08 2.35
CA PRO A 62 -3.33 -17.25 3.76
C PRO A 62 -4.30 -16.18 4.27
N MET A 63 -4.08 -14.93 3.87
CA MET A 63 -4.96 -13.79 4.19
C MET A 63 -6.36 -14.00 3.62
N LEU A 64 -6.46 -14.37 2.33
CA LEU A 64 -7.74 -14.61 1.67
C LEU A 64 -8.52 -15.74 2.33
N LEU A 65 -7.84 -16.85 2.66
CA LEU A 65 -8.46 -17.97 3.37
C LEU A 65 -8.90 -17.58 4.78
N ASN A 66 -8.17 -16.72 5.48
CA ASN A 66 -8.59 -16.20 6.80
C ASN A 66 -9.92 -15.44 6.69
N ILE A 67 -10.03 -14.54 5.71
CA ILE A 67 -11.26 -13.77 5.47
C ILE A 67 -12.42 -14.70 5.08
N LEU A 68 -12.19 -15.66 4.18
CA LEU A 68 -13.24 -16.58 3.71
C LEU A 68 -13.79 -17.47 4.82
N ASN A 69 -12.91 -18.00 5.68
CA ASN A 69 -13.33 -18.95 6.71
C ASN A 69 -13.92 -18.29 7.97
N ASN A 70 -13.49 -17.06 8.29
CA ASN A 70 -13.86 -16.40 9.55
C ASN A 70 -14.74 -15.15 9.36
N GLY A 71 -14.84 -14.64 8.13
CA GLY A 71 -15.43 -13.35 7.84
C GLY A 71 -14.47 -12.19 8.17
N LEU A 72 -14.75 -11.01 7.59
CA LEU A 72 -13.88 -9.83 7.70
C LEU A 72 -13.63 -9.39 9.15
N LYS A 73 -14.70 -9.30 9.96
CA LYS A 73 -14.61 -8.82 11.35
C LYS A 73 -13.67 -9.68 12.18
N GLU A 74 -13.79 -11.01 12.08
CA GLU A 74 -12.94 -11.93 12.83
C GLU A 74 -11.52 -11.98 12.26
N ALA A 75 -11.37 -11.92 10.93
CA ALA A 75 -10.06 -11.84 10.29
C ALA A 75 -9.26 -10.62 10.77
N CYS A 76 -9.89 -9.44 10.86
CA CYS A 76 -9.26 -8.22 11.39
C CYS A 76 -8.90 -8.32 12.88
N VAL A 77 -9.62 -9.12 13.68
CA VAL A 77 -9.27 -9.32 15.10
C VAL A 77 -8.03 -10.19 15.22
N ARG A 78 -7.95 -11.24 14.40
CA ARG A 78 -6.90 -12.27 14.45
C ARG A 78 -5.61 -11.85 13.75
N ASP A 79 -5.68 -10.91 12.82
CA ASP A 79 -4.56 -10.47 11.99
C ASP A 79 -4.54 -8.93 11.91
N GLY A 80 -3.55 -8.33 12.56
CA GLY A 80 -3.37 -6.89 12.57
C GLY A 80 -3.03 -6.29 11.19
N PHE A 81 -2.42 -7.06 10.29
CA PHE A 81 -2.12 -6.59 8.94
C PHE A 81 -3.39 -6.50 8.09
N ILE A 82 -4.29 -7.48 8.20
CA ILE A 82 -5.61 -7.40 7.54
C ILE A 82 -6.36 -6.17 8.04
N ARG A 83 -6.41 -5.97 9.35
CA ARG A 83 -7.10 -4.82 9.96
C ARG A 83 -6.52 -3.49 9.45
N ARG A 84 -5.20 -3.36 9.40
CA ARG A 84 -4.52 -2.16 8.90
C ARG A 84 -4.75 -1.94 7.41
N SER A 85 -4.82 -3.01 6.61
CA SER A 85 -5.01 -2.92 5.16
C SER A 85 -6.43 -2.49 4.74
N LEU A 86 -7.39 -2.48 5.67
CA LEU A 86 -8.77 -2.08 5.39
C LEU A 86 -8.80 -0.61 4.97
N THR A 87 -8.91 -0.37 3.66
CA THR A 87 -8.87 0.97 3.09
C THR A 87 -10.22 1.67 3.19
N ALA A 88 -11.31 0.97 2.86
CA ALA A 88 -12.66 1.49 2.96
C ALA A 88 -13.65 0.39 3.36
N TYR A 89 -14.70 0.78 4.08
CA TYR A 89 -15.77 -0.12 4.51
C TYR A 89 -17.11 0.61 4.52
N LYS A 90 -18.12 0.06 3.81
CA LYS A 90 -19.48 0.64 3.71
C LYS A 90 -19.52 2.14 3.35
N GLY A 91 -18.62 2.59 2.49
CA GLY A 91 -18.54 3.99 2.06
C GLY A 91 -17.74 4.91 2.98
N TYR A 92 -17.21 4.40 4.09
CA TYR A 92 -16.31 5.13 4.98
C TYR A 92 -14.86 4.79 4.66
N LEU A 93 -13.99 5.80 4.66
CA LEU A 93 -12.55 5.59 4.63
C LEU A 93 -12.08 5.08 5.99
N THR A 94 -11.25 4.04 6.01
CA THR A 94 -10.75 3.41 7.24
C THR A 94 -9.22 3.41 7.36
N HIS A 95 -8.52 3.85 6.32
CA HIS A 95 -7.06 3.93 6.31
C HIS A 95 -6.56 5.35 6.56
N GLU A 96 -5.83 5.52 7.67
CA GLU A 96 -5.34 6.83 8.15
C GLU A 96 -4.42 7.53 7.15
N GLU A 97 -3.49 6.82 6.51
CA GLU A 97 -2.50 7.44 5.63
C GLU A 97 -3.18 8.03 4.39
N THR A 98 -4.17 7.31 3.83
CA THR A 98 -4.99 7.79 2.72
C THR A 98 -5.81 9.01 3.13
N SER A 99 -6.31 9.04 4.36
CA SER A 99 -7.02 10.18 4.94
C SER A 99 -6.13 11.43 5.02
N GLY A 100 -4.88 11.27 5.48
CA GLY A 100 -3.90 12.34 5.57
C GLY A 100 -3.52 12.89 4.20
N ILE A 101 -3.27 12.01 3.22
CA ILE A 101 -2.87 12.41 1.85
C ILE A 101 -4.02 13.11 1.10
N GLN A 102 -5.24 12.58 1.20
CA GLN A 102 -6.38 13.10 0.43
C GLN A 102 -7.20 14.16 1.18
N ASN A 103 -6.85 14.43 2.44
CA ASN A 103 -7.60 15.30 3.36
C ASN A 103 -9.09 14.94 3.41
N LYS A 104 -9.40 13.66 3.64
CA LYS A 104 -10.77 13.13 3.74
C LYS A 104 -11.08 12.68 5.16
N PRO A 105 -12.37 12.66 5.57
CA PRO A 105 -12.72 12.07 6.85
C PRO A 105 -12.47 10.55 6.88
N TRP A 106 -12.08 10.00 8.03
CA TRP A 106 -11.89 8.57 8.24
C TRP A 106 -12.38 8.10 9.61
N VAL A 107 -12.54 6.79 9.75
CA VAL A 107 -12.93 6.12 10.99
C VAL A 107 -12.05 4.90 11.19
N LYS A 108 -11.68 4.60 12.44
CA LYS A 108 -10.82 3.45 12.70
C LYS A 108 -11.51 2.13 12.31
N PRO A 109 -10.78 1.16 11.74
CA PRO A 109 -11.31 -0.17 11.49
C PRO A 109 -11.94 -0.79 12.75
N GLU A 110 -11.34 -0.55 13.91
CA GLU A 110 -11.81 -1.07 15.20
C GLU A 110 -13.22 -0.58 15.57
N ASP A 111 -13.49 0.71 15.32
CA ASP A 111 -14.75 1.36 15.68
C ASP A 111 -15.86 0.93 14.72
N ILE A 112 -15.62 1.00 13.40
CA ILE A 112 -16.65 0.70 12.39
C ILE A 112 -16.99 -0.80 12.32
N LEU A 113 -16.04 -1.68 12.68
CA LEU A 113 -16.29 -3.12 12.79
C LEU A 113 -16.86 -3.52 14.16
N GLY A 114 -16.87 -2.61 15.15
CA GLY A 114 -17.28 -2.89 16.52
C GLY A 114 -16.42 -3.99 17.15
N ILE A 115 -15.10 -3.82 17.09
CA ILE A 115 -14.09 -4.75 17.67
C ILE A 115 -13.13 -4.04 18.64
N ALA A 116 -13.33 -2.76 18.93
CA ALA A 116 -12.45 -1.96 19.78
C ALA A 116 -12.27 -2.52 21.21
N ASP A 117 -13.25 -3.26 21.71
CA ASP A 117 -13.26 -3.91 23.02
C ASP A 117 -12.63 -5.31 23.03
N ARG A 118 -12.25 -5.85 21.86
CA ARG A 118 -11.69 -7.20 21.74
C ARG A 118 -10.17 -7.21 21.95
N LYS A 119 -9.64 -8.39 22.24
CA LYS A 119 -8.20 -8.64 22.18
C LYS A 119 -7.77 -8.73 20.72
N LEU A 120 -7.10 -7.67 20.24
CA LEU A 120 -6.66 -7.54 18.85
C LEU A 120 -5.21 -8.02 18.69
N ASP A 121 -4.94 -8.70 17.57
CA ASP A 121 -3.57 -8.95 17.13
C ASP A 121 -2.84 -7.63 16.80
N PHE A 122 -1.52 -7.61 16.98
CA PHE A 122 -0.72 -6.40 16.81
C PHE A 122 -0.74 -5.92 15.36
N ALA A 123 -1.13 -4.66 15.16
CA ALA A 123 -0.98 -3.97 13.89
C ALA A 123 0.15 -2.93 14.02
N PRO A 124 1.15 -2.92 13.13
CA PRO A 124 2.16 -1.88 13.17
C PRO A 124 1.53 -0.50 12.95
N PRO A 125 2.06 0.59 13.54
CA PRO A 125 1.55 1.94 13.32
C PRO A 125 1.89 2.49 11.93
N ALA A 126 1.14 3.49 11.45
CA ALA A 126 1.50 4.30 10.29
C ALA A 126 2.92 4.86 10.44
N THR A 127 3.68 4.92 9.34
CA THR A 127 5.13 5.20 9.42
C THR A 127 5.38 6.66 9.75
N THR A 128 4.69 7.58 9.05
CA THR A 128 4.94 9.03 9.16
C THR A 128 3.65 9.86 9.10
N THR A 129 2.62 9.38 8.41
CA THR A 129 1.37 10.12 8.21
C THR A 129 0.43 9.92 9.41
N LYS A 130 -0.16 11.01 9.88
CA LYS A 130 -1.26 11.01 10.86
C LYS A 130 -2.41 11.85 10.35
N SER A 131 -3.63 11.43 10.61
CA SER A 131 -4.81 12.18 10.19
C SER A 131 -5.80 12.33 11.35
N GLU A 132 -6.08 13.58 11.71
CA GLU A 132 -7.08 13.90 12.73
C GLU A 132 -8.47 14.17 12.12
N ASN A 133 -8.62 13.94 10.81
CA ASN A 133 -9.87 14.12 10.07
C ASN A 133 -10.86 12.99 10.38
N PHE A 134 -11.38 12.92 11.60
CA PHE A 134 -12.37 11.89 11.93
C PHE A 134 -13.77 12.27 11.43
N TYR A 135 -14.60 11.28 11.11
CA TYR A 135 -16.03 11.52 10.90
C TYR A 135 -16.66 12.10 12.18
N GLU A 136 -17.45 13.17 12.06
CA GLU A 136 -18.14 13.78 13.22
C GLU A 136 -19.20 12.85 13.83
N LYS A 137 -19.88 12.06 12.98
CA LYS A 137 -20.81 10.99 13.38
C LYS A 137 -20.72 9.85 12.37
N VAL A 138 -20.54 8.63 12.87
CA VAL A 138 -20.64 7.42 12.06
C VAL A 138 -22.03 6.84 12.32
N GLU A 139 -22.93 6.94 11.34
CA GLU A 139 -24.23 6.26 11.40
C GLU A 139 -23.99 4.81 10.93
N LEU A 140 -24.03 3.87 11.89
CA LEU A 140 -23.82 2.44 11.71
C LEU A 140 -25.12 1.66 11.53
#